data_AF-Q3J3F4-F1
#
_entry.id   AF-Q3J3F4-F1
#
_cell.length_a   1.000
_cell.length_b   1.000
_cell.length_c   1.000
_cell.angle_alpha   90.00
_cell.angle_beta   90.00
_cell.angle_gamma   90.00
#
_symmetry.space_group_name_H-M   'P 1'
#
loop_
_entity.id
_entity.type
_entity.pdbx_description
1 polymer ?
#
loop_
_entity_poly.entity_id
_entity_poly.type
_entity_poly.pdbx_seq_one_letter_code
_entity_poly.pdbx_strand_id
1 'polypeptide(L)'
;MRAGGVLIVMGALSACASPAPVGGRAIPGASEVTVEGQGFLTEVRAGSAGERLTAAGARPVAGLTVDVRRLAPPLHYSDGAAAKRAAEAACEGQGGRFDPTAAGRVSAPGLWRFAGACA
;
A
#
# COMPACT_ATOMS: atom_id res chain seq x y z
N MET A 1 -66.24 -8.92 -11.37
CA MET A 1 -65.70 -7.92 -10.42
C MET A 1 -64.18 -8.07 -10.43
N ARG A 2 -63.45 -7.01 -10.77
CA ARG A 2 -61.98 -6.97 -10.87
C ARG A 2 -61.41 -6.64 -9.48
N ALA A 3 -60.39 -7.36 -9.03
CA ALA A 3 -59.56 -6.94 -7.89
C ALA A 3 -58.10 -7.20 -8.26
N GLY A 4 -57.38 -6.11 -8.52
CA GLY A 4 -55.95 -6.12 -8.85
C GLY A 4 -55.11 -6.31 -7.59
N GLY A 5 -54.15 -7.23 -7.67
CA GLY A 5 -53.12 -7.42 -6.66
C GLY A 5 -51.93 -6.50 -6.95
N VAL A 6 -51.62 -5.63 -6.01
CA VAL A 6 -50.48 -4.70 -6.05
C VAL A 6 -49.19 -5.47 -5.81
N LEU A 7 -48.24 -5.32 -6.74
CA LEU A 7 -46.85 -5.76 -6.64
C LEU A 7 -46.09 -4.89 -5.61
N ILE A 8 -45.52 -5.51 -4.59
CA ILE A 8 -44.49 -4.89 -3.74
C ILE A 8 -43.15 -5.49 -4.15
N VAL A 9 -42.41 -4.76 -4.98
CA VAL A 9 -41.01 -5.04 -5.30
C VAL A 9 -40.17 -4.43 -4.17
N MET A 10 -39.69 -5.27 -3.25
CA MET A 10 -38.64 -4.89 -2.30
C MET A 10 -37.29 -4.92 -3.04
N GLY A 11 -36.88 -3.76 -3.55
CA GLY A 11 -35.50 -3.54 -4.00
C GLY A 11 -34.58 -3.40 -2.78
N ALA A 12 -33.87 -4.46 -2.42
CA ALA A 12 -32.76 -4.37 -1.48
C ALA A 12 -31.60 -3.66 -2.17
N LEU A 13 -31.39 -2.39 -1.85
CA LEU A 13 -30.20 -1.64 -2.23
C LEU A 13 -29.02 -2.26 -1.48
N SER A 14 -28.21 -3.06 -2.18
CA SER A 14 -26.88 -3.49 -1.73
C SER A 14 -26.04 -2.25 -1.47
N ALA A 15 -25.96 -1.83 -0.21
CA ALA A 15 -25.02 -0.83 0.23
C ALA A 15 -23.61 -1.43 0.13
N CYS A 16 -22.81 -0.95 -0.82
CA CYS A 16 -21.36 -1.10 -0.78
C CYS A 16 -20.87 -0.37 0.47
N ALA A 17 -20.78 -1.07 1.60
CA ALA A 17 -20.06 -0.60 2.76
C ALA A 17 -18.57 -0.62 2.39
N SER A 18 -18.06 0.50 1.88
CA SER A 18 -16.62 0.69 1.78
C SER A 18 -16.06 0.74 3.21
N PRO A 19 -15.20 -0.19 3.63
CA PRO A 19 -14.53 -0.07 4.92
C PRO A 19 -13.73 1.23 4.89
N ALA A 20 -14.07 2.16 5.77
CA ALA A 20 -13.24 3.33 6.02
C ALA A 20 -11.88 2.82 6.52
N PRO A 21 -10.74 3.35 6.03
CA PRO A 21 -9.44 2.99 6.55
C PRO A 21 -9.40 3.42 8.02
N VAL A 22 -9.49 2.45 8.93
CA VAL A 22 -9.22 2.65 10.34
C VAL A 22 -7.74 2.99 10.39
N GLY A 23 -7.42 4.27 10.60
CA GLY A 23 -6.04 4.73 10.81
C GLY A 23 -5.48 4.07 12.05
N GLY A 24 -4.89 2.90 11.87
CA GLY A 24 -4.24 2.11 12.88
C GLY A 24 -2.74 2.37 12.85
N ARG A 25 -2.04 1.83 13.84
CA ARG A 25 -0.59 1.71 13.78
C ARG A 25 -0.26 0.54 12.86
N ALA A 26 0.62 0.76 11.88
CA ALA A 26 1.06 -0.31 10.99
C ALA A 26 1.60 -1.53 11.76
N ILE A 27 1.11 -2.72 11.41
CA ILE A 27 1.59 -3.99 11.96
C ILE A 27 2.73 -4.54 11.09
N PRO A 28 3.93 -4.80 11.64
CA PRO A 28 5.00 -5.44 10.88
C PRO A 28 4.60 -6.84 10.38
N GLY A 29 5.00 -7.18 9.16
CA GLY A 29 4.75 -8.48 8.55
C GLY A 29 5.02 -8.52 7.06
N ALA A 30 5.15 -9.73 6.54
CA ALA A 30 5.20 -9.98 5.11
C ALA A 30 3.77 -10.12 4.54
N SER A 31 3.55 -9.59 3.35
CA SER A 31 2.28 -9.70 2.64
C SER A 31 2.50 -9.67 1.13
N GLU A 32 1.60 -10.32 0.40
CA GLU A 32 1.54 -10.21 -1.05
C GLU A 32 0.50 -9.15 -1.43
N VAL A 33 0.84 -8.28 -2.37
CA VAL A 33 -0.06 -7.25 -2.91
C VAL A 33 -0.10 -7.34 -4.42
N THR A 34 -1.28 -7.08 -4.99
CA THR A 34 -1.45 -6.97 -6.44
C THR A 34 -1.67 -5.51 -6.82
N VAL A 35 -0.82 -4.98 -7.70
CA VAL A 35 -0.93 -3.61 -8.23
C VAL A 35 -0.91 -3.69 -9.75
N GLU A 36 -1.94 -3.15 -10.41
CA GLU A 36 -2.10 -3.18 -11.89
C GLU A 36 -1.92 -4.58 -12.50
N GLY A 37 -2.45 -5.60 -11.82
CA GLY A 37 -2.35 -6.99 -12.26
C GLY A 37 -0.98 -7.64 -12.08
N GLN A 38 -0.02 -6.94 -11.45
CA GLN A 38 1.29 -7.49 -11.10
C GLN A 38 1.34 -7.86 -9.60
N GLY A 39 1.88 -9.04 -9.30
CA GLY A 39 2.07 -9.52 -7.93
C GLY A 39 3.41 -9.09 -7.33
N PHE A 40 3.37 -8.58 -6.10
CA PHE A 40 4.53 -8.12 -5.34
C PHE A 40 4.56 -8.79 -3.96
N LEU A 41 5.73 -9.26 -3.56
CA LEU A 41 6.03 -9.62 -2.18
C LEU A 41 6.55 -8.39 -1.46
N THR A 42 5.93 -8.09 -0.33
CA THR A 42 6.26 -6.94 0.50
C THR A 42 6.53 -7.36 1.93
N GLU A 43 7.37 -6.62 2.62
CA GLU A 43 7.64 -6.81 4.04
C GLU A 43 7.69 -5.44 4.74
N VAL A 44 6.77 -5.24 5.67
CA VAL A 44 6.77 -4.08 6.58
C VAL A 44 7.50 -4.48 7.85
N ARG A 45 8.56 -3.77 8.20
CA ARG A 45 9.38 -4.10 9.38
C ARG A 45 9.94 -2.88 10.07
N ALA A 46 10.33 -3.07 11.32
CA ALA A 46 11.15 -2.07 12.01
C ALA A 46 12.47 -1.85 11.23
N GLY A 47 12.91 -0.61 11.18
CA GLY A 47 14.14 -0.21 10.51
C GLY A 47 14.62 1.14 10.98
N SER A 48 15.73 1.61 10.41
CA SER A 48 16.20 2.97 10.63
C SER A 48 15.21 3.99 10.07
N ALA A 49 15.33 5.23 10.53
CA ALA A 49 14.69 6.36 9.86
C ALA A 49 15.03 6.36 8.36
N GLY A 50 14.04 6.73 7.55
CA GLY A 50 14.23 7.01 6.14
C GLY A 50 14.70 8.43 5.90
N GLU A 51 14.71 8.80 4.63
CA GLU A 51 15.04 10.15 4.20
C GLU A 51 13.97 10.65 3.22
N ARG A 52 13.69 11.95 3.27
CA ARG A 52 12.97 12.68 2.22
C ARG A 52 13.90 13.74 1.64
N LEU A 53 13.82 13.96 0.35
CA LEU A 53 14.61 14.98 -0.33
C LEU A 53 13.88 16.33 -0.26
N THR A 54 14.57 17.36 0.22
CA THR A 54 14.06 18.73 0.30
C THR A 54 15.03 19.69 -0.40
N ALA A 55 14.63 20.94 -0.61
CA ALA A 55 15.53 21.98 -1.14
C ALA A 55 16.78 22.20 -0.26
N ALA A 56 16.70 21.89 1.04
CA ALA A 56 17.81 22.00 1.99
C ALA A 56 18.60 20.68 2.14
N GLY A 57 18.38 19.70 1.25
CA GLY A 57 19.00 18.38 1.30
C GLY A 57 18.10 17.29 1.91
N ALA A 58 18.71 16.14 2.20
CA ALA A 58 18.03 15.00 2.82
C ALA A 58 17.62 15.32 4.27
N ARG A 59 16.38 15.00 4.62
CA ARG A 59 15.83 15.13 5.98
C ARG A 59 15.29 13.78 6.45
N PRO A 60 15.44 13.43 7.74
CA PRO A 60 14.97 12.15 8.24
C PRO A 60 13.44 12.06 8.18
N VAL A 61 12.93 10.86 7.93
CA VAL A 61 11.51 10.48 8.04
C VAL A 61 11.39 9.31 9.00
N ALA A 62 10.54 9.44 10.01
CA ALA A 62 10.28 8.37 10.97
C ALA A 62 9.16 7.45 10.47
N GLY A 63 9.33 6.15 10.66
CA GLY A 63 8.34 5.15 10.28
C GLY A 63 8.96 3.76 10.13
N LEU A 64 8.13 2.78 9.83
CA LEU A 64 8.55 1.44 9.44
C LEU A 64 9.13 1.45 8.03
N THR A 65 9.97 0.45 7.76
CA THR A 65 10.54 0.20 6.44
C THR A 65 9.63 -0.74 5.67
N VAL A 66 9.45 -0.47 4.37
CA VAL A 66 8.77 -1.37 3.44
C VAL A 66 9.77 -1.88 2.41
N ASP A 67 10.00 -3.19 2.39
CA ASP A 67 10.80 -3.90 1.41
C ASP A 67 9.88 -4.50 0.33
N VAL A 68 10.23 -4.36 -0.94
CA VAL A 68 9.36 -4.74 -2.08
C VAL A 68 10.15 -5.53 -3.12
N ARG A 69 9.60 -6.68 -3.52
CA ARG A 69 10.05 -7.50 -4.65
C ARG A 69 8.87 -7.81 -5.56
N ARG A 70 9.06 -7.79 -6.87
CA ARG A 70 8.06 -8.29 -7.83
C ARG A 70 8.28 -9.78 -8.08
N LEU A 71 7.21 -10.57 -8.14
CA LEU A 71 7.28 -12.02 -8.32
C LEU A 71 7.95 -12.37 -9.66
N ALA A 72 7.48 -11.76 -10.76
CA ALA A 72 8.12 -11.83 -12.07
C ALA A 72 7.63 -10.69 -12.99
N PRO A 73 8.50 -10.10 -13.82
CA PRO A 73 9.97 -10.15 -13.73
C PRO A 73 10.48 -9.38 -12.49
N PRO A 74 11.72 -9.64 -12.01
CA PRO A 74 12.30 -8.90 -10.90
C PRO A 74 12.29 -7.38 -11.12
N LEU A 75 12.22 -6.61 -10.04
CA LEU A 75 12.28 -5.14 -10.12
C LEU A 75 13.66 -4.66 -10.60
N HIS A 76 13.66 -3.68 -11.50
CA HIS A 76 14.82 -2.93 -11.93
C HIS A 76 14.82 -1.52 -11.34
N TYR A 77 15.91 -0.77 -11.55
CA TYR A 77 16.04 0.62 -11.13
C TYR A 77 14.97 1.54 -11.76
N SER A 78 14.48 1.20 -12.95
CA SER A 78 13.41 1.94 -13.64
C SER A 78 12.02 1.71 -13.05
N ASP A 79 11.85 0.70 -12.18
CA ASP A 79 10.54 0.29 -11.65
C ASP A 79 10.15 0.97 -10.34
N GLY A 80 10.83 2.05 -9.96
CA GLY A 80 10.61 2.74 -8.69
C GLY A 80 9.15 3.16 -8.47
N ALA A 81 8.44 3.56 -9.52
CA ALA A 81 7.03 3.94 -9.44
C ALA A 81 6.12 2.75 -9.11
N ALA A 82 6.35 1.59 -9.72
CA ALA A 82 5.59 0.36 -9.44
C ALA A 82 5.90 -0.15 -8.02
N ALA A 83 7.18 -0.15 -7.63
CA ALA A 83 7.62 -0.53 -6.30
C ALA A 83 7.00 0.36 -5.21
N LYS A 84 6.90 1.66 -5.45
CA LYS A 84 6.30 2.62 -4.52
C LYS A 84 4.81 2.38 -4.31
N ARG A 85 4.07 2.11 -5.39
CA ARG A 85 2.63 1.78 -5.31
C ARG A 85 2.38 0.47 -4.58
N ALA A 86 3.24 -0.52 -4.77
CA ALA A 86 3.20 -1.76 -3.98
C ALA A 86 3.51 -1.50 -2.50
N ALA A 87 4.48 -0.64 -2.19
CA ALA A 87 4.80 -0.27 -0.81
C ALA A 87 3.64 0.47 -0.11
N GLU A 88 2.97 1.36 -0.84
CA GLU A 88 1.78 2.07 -0.39
C GLU A 88 0.65 1.10 -0.05
N ALA A 89 0.29 0.23 -1.01
CA ALA A 89 -0.73 -0.79 -0.80
C ALA A 89 -0.41 -1.74 0.38
N ALA A 90 0.86 -2.10 0.55
CA ALA A 90 1.29 -2.93 1.68
C ALA A 90 1.16 -2.21 3.02
N CYS A 91 1.57 -0.94 3.09
CA CYS A 91 1.45 -0.15 4.32
C CYS A 91 -0.01 0.04 4.74
N GLU A 92 -0.87 0.39 3.79
CA GLU A 92 -2.31 0.52 4.01
C GLU A 92 -2.94 -0.81 4.41
N GLY A 93 -2.53 -1.92 3.78
CA GLY A 93 -2.96 -3.28 4.14
C GLY A 93 -2.55 -3.69 5.56
N GLN A 94 -1.50 -3.08 6.11
CA GLN A 94 -1.08 -3.27 7.51
C GLN A 94 -1.69 -2.25 8.47
N GLY A 95 -2.63 -1.43 8.00
CA GLY A 95 -3.36 -0.43 8.79
C GLY A 95 -2.62 0.89 8.97
N GLY A 96 -1.45 1.08 8.35
CA GLY A 96 -0.70 2.34 8.40
C GLY A 96 -1.03 3.30 7.26
N ARG A 97 -0.32 4.43 7.23
CA ARG A 97 -0.31 5.39 6.14
C ARG A 97 1.09 5.47 5.54
N PHE A 98 1.13 5.42 4.21
CA PHE A 98 2.38 5.56 3.47
C PHE A 98 2.79 7.06 3.37
N ASP A 99 4.06 7.37 3.61
CA ASP A 99 4.63 8.71 3.36
C ASP A 99 5.18 8.78 1.92
N PRO A 100 4.50 9.50 1.00
CA PRO A 100 4.94 9.59 -0.39
C PRO A 100 6.21 10.43 -0.56
N THR A 101 6.69 11.13 0.47
CA THR A 101 7.93 11.91 0.42
C THR A 101 9.17 11.08 0.78
N ALA A 102 8.99 9.90 1.38
CA ALA A 102 10.08 9.00 1.68
C ALA A 102 10.78 8.51 0.40
N ALA A 103 12.10 8.60 0.40
CA ALA A 103 12.95 8.18 -0.70
C ALA A 103 13.04 6.65 -0.74
N GLY A 104 12.80 6.09 -1.93
CA GLY A 104 13.06 4.69 -2.22
C GLY A 104 14.47 4.48 -2.74
N ARG A 105 15.05 3.30 -2.47
CA ARG A 105 16.34 2.89 -3.05
C ARG A 105 16.35 1.40 -3.39
N VAL A 106 17.10 1.04 -4.43
CA VAL A 106 17.44 -0.36 -4.70
C VAL A 106 18.47 -0.79 -3.66
N SER A 107 18.12 -1.77 -2.81
CA SER A 107 19.01 -2.26 -1.74
C SER A 107 19.70 -3.57 -2.09
N ALA A 108 19.15 -4.33 -3.03
CA ALA A 108 19.73 -5.54 -3.62
C ALA A 108 19.08 -5.77 -5.01
N PRO A 109 19.62 -6.65 -5.86
CA PRO A 109 18.98 -7.00 -7.13
C PRO A 109 17.52 -7.43 -6.93
N GLY A 110 16.59 -6.75 -7.61
CA GLY A 110 15.15 -7.04 -7.49
C GLY A 110 14.48 -6.55 -6.20
N LEU A 111 15.18 -5.80 -5.34
CA LEU A 111 14.68 -5.32 -4.04
C LEU A 111 14.71 -3.80 -3.94
N TRP A 112 13.51 -3.22 -3.85
CA TRP A 112 13.32 -1.82 -3.47
C TRP A 112 13.04 -1.72 -1.97
N ARG A 113 13.64 -0.71 -1.34
CA ARG A 113 13.45 -0.39 0.07
C ARG A 113 12.99 1.05 0.24
N PHE A 114 11.94 1.22 1.05
CA PHE A 114 11.40 2.50 1.45
C PHE A 114 11.48 2.59 2.98
N ALA A 115 12.59 3.12 3.49
CA ALA A 115 12.78 3.30 4.94
C ALA A 115 11.93 4.46 5.45
N GLY A 116 11.41 4.35 6.66
CA GLY A 116 10.58 5.40 7.27
C GLY A 116 9.25 5.67 6.57
N ALA A 117 8.84 4.83 5.61
CA ALA A 117 7.76 5.15 4.69
C ALA A 117 6.37 4.73 5.19
N CYS A 118 6.24 3.98 6.29
CA CYS A 118 4.96 3.49 6.78
C CYS A 118 4.74 3.81 8.27
N ALA A 119 3.64 4.49 8.62
CA ALA A 119 3.35 4.93 9.99
C ALA A 119 1.87 4.77 10.37
#